data_AF-A0A061I686-F1
#
_entry.id   AF-A0A061I686-F1
#
_cell.length_a   1.000
_cell.length_b   1.000
_cell.length_c   1.000
_cell.angle_alpha   90.00
_cell.angle_beta   90.00
_cell.angle_gamma   90.00
#
_symmetry.space_group_name_H-M   'P 1'
#
loop_
_entity.id
_entity.type
_entity.pdbx_description
1 polymer ?
#
loop_
_entity_poly.entity_id
_entity_poly.type
_entity_poly.pdbx_seq_one_letter_code
_entity_poly.pdbx_strand_id
1 'polypeptide(L)'
;RFLNGTMNNNGLVQLKINNVWHVACAENWTTQISNEVCHLLGLGNDTLIKSRAPDLHSLPRECVSLHLELVNTACGEKMVTQKVNPKIVGGSDAQPGSWPWVVALYYRDSYRDRLLCGASLVSSEWLVSAAHCVYGRNVDPTRWTAFLGLNMQSNLTSPQVERRVIDQIVINPHYDKRRKFNDIAMMHLEFKVNYTDYIQPICLPEENQIFVPGRICSIAGWGYTEIQGSTADVLKEADVPLVSNEKCQQQLPEYNITENMICAGYEEGGIDSCQVTITYNKV
;
A
#
# COMPACT_ATOMS: atom_id res chain seq x y z
N ARG A 1 35.11 18.63 27.01
CA ARG A 1 36.33 18.02 26.43
C ARG A 1 35.86 16.79 25.67
N PHE A 2 35.87 16.84 24.34
CA PHE A 2 35.25 15.85 23.46
C PHE A 2 35.95 14.49 23.52
N LEU A 3 35.17 13.41 23.53
CA LEU A 3 35.59 12.07 23.12
C LEU A 3 34.47 11.48 22.26
N ASN A 4 34.73 11.39 20.95
CA ASN A 4 34.13 10.51 19.94
C ASN A 4 32.64 10.15 20.05
N GLY A 5 31.83 10.84 19.24
CA GLY A 5 30.56 10.33 18.72
C GLY A 5 30.28 11.04 17.39
N THR A 6 30.20 10.26 16.31
CA THR A 6 29.95 10.69 14.93
C THR A 6 28.78 11.67 14.82
N MET A 7 28.98 12.79 14.11
CA MET A 7 27.90 13.72 13.73
C MET A 7 27.00 13.08 12.68
N ASN A 8 26.06 12.25 13.14
CA ASN A 8 24.95 11.79 12.30
C ASN A 8 23.71 12.57 12.73
N ASN A 9 23.25 13.48 11.89
CA ASN A 9 22.10 14.37 12.16
C ASN A 9 20.74 13.70 11.89
N ASN A 10 20.73 12.40 11.62
CA ASN A 10 19.50 11.66 11.33
C ASN A 10 18.60 11.62 12.57
N GLY A 11 17.36 12.11 12.42
CA GLY A 11 16.30 12.01 13.41
C GLY A 11 16.09 13.22 14.32
N LEU A 12 16.99 14.22 14.35
CA LEU A 12 16.78 15.40 15.20
C LEU A 12 15.67 16.29 14.65
N VAL A 13 14.74 16.71 15.53
CA VAL A 13 13.76 17.75 15.20
C VAL A 13 14.49 19.09 15.13
N GLN A 14 14.45 19.72 13.96
CA GLN A 14 15.09 21.01 13.71
C GLN A 14 14.06 22.07 13.30
N LEU A 15 14.23 23.26 13.84
CA LEU A 15 13.40 24.44 13.55
C LEU A 15 14.27 25.50 12.87
N LYS A 16 13.74 26.15 11.83
CA LYS A 16 14.46 27.20 11.11
C LYS A 16 14.00 28.58 11.58
N ILE A 17 14.89 29.34 12.21
CA ILE A 17 14.62 30.69 12.74
C ILE A 17 15.63 31.66 12.11
N ASN A 18 15.16 32.75 11.51
CA ASN A 18 16.02 33.75 10.85
C ASN A 18 17.07 33.14 9.89
N ASN A 19 16.63 32.12 9.15
CA ASN A 19 17.44 31.37 8.19
C ASN A 19 18.57 30.50 8.80
N VAL A 20 18.56 30.28 10.12
CA VAL A 20 19.47 29.40 10.85
C VAL A 20 18.71 28.19 11.40
N TRP A 21 19.31 27.01 11.31
CA TRP A 21 18.74 25.78 11.86
C TRP A 21 19.08 25.63 13.35
N HIS A 22 18.07 25.35 14.15
CA HIS A 22 18.17 25.10 15.59
C HIS A 22 17.62 23.72 15.91
N VAL A 23 18.25 23.00 16.83
CA VAL A 23 17.73 21.72 17.34
C VAL A 23 16.71 22.00 18.43
N ALA A 24 15.54 21.36 18.37
CA ALA A 24 14.52 21.46 19.41
C ALA A 24 14.90 20.57 20.62
N CYS A 25 14.70 21.06 21.84
CA CYS A 25 14.97 20.34 23.09
C CYS A 25 13.84 20.58 24.11
N ALA A 26 13.51 19.59 24.95
CA ALA A 26 12.61 19.73 26.10
C ALA A 26 13.16 18.95 27.31
N GLU A 27 12.95 19.46 28.51
CA GLU A 27 13.50 18.86 29.76
C GLU A 27 12.87 17.51 30.10
N ASN A 28 11.59 17.30 29.77
CA ASN A 28 10.85 16.05 29.99
C ASN A 28 10.32 15.51 28.67
N TRP A 29 11.23 15.18 27.75
CA TRP A 29 10.84 14.60 26.46
C TRP A 29 10.27 13.19 26.67
N THR A 30 9.02 12.96 26.26
CA THR A 30 8.33 11.67 26.36
C THR A 30 7.97 11.14 24.97
N THR A 31 7.63 9.85 24.87
CA THR A 31 7.10 9.24 23.63
C THR A 31 5.86 9.98 23.11
N GLN A 32 5.04 10.53 24.02
CA GLN A 32 3.89 11.33 23.65
C GLN A 32 4.30 12.62 22.92
N ILE A 33 5.32 13.32 23.43
CA ILE A 33 5.85 14.54 22.78
C ILE A 33 6.46 14.20 21.42
N SER A 34 7.18 13.06 21.30
CA SER A 34 7.67 12.59 20.00
C SER A 34 6.52 12.38 19.01
N ASN A 35 5.45 11.71 19.41
CA ASN A 35 4.29 11.48 18.55
C ASN A 35 3.60 12.80 18.17
N GLU A 36 3.41 13.72 19.12
CA GLU A 36 2.83 15.04 18.86
C GLU A 36 3.67 15.85 17.87
N VAL A 37 5.00 15.83 17.99
CA VAL A 37 5.89 16.51 17.05
C VAL A 37 5.86 15.86 15.68
N CYS A 38 5.86 14.53 15.59
CA CYS A 38 5.69 13.82 14.32
C CYS A 38 4.34 14.18 13.66
N HIS A 39 3.24 14.20 14.42
CA HIS A 39 1.93 14.65 13.92
C HIS A 39 1.94 16.11 13.47
N LEU A 40 2.57 17.01 14.22
CA LEU A 40 2.70 18.43 13.83
C LEU A 40 3.50 18.62 12.54
N LEU A 41 4.44 17.72 12.26
CA LEU A 41 5.22 17.68 11.03
C LEU A 41 4.50 16.93 9.89
N GLY A 42 3.27 16.46 10.09
CA GLY A 42 2.49 15.70 9.12
C GLY A 42 2.91 14.24 8.99
N LEU A 43 3.68 13.73 9.94
CA LEU A 43 4.24 12.38 9.97
C LEU A 43 3.48 11.53 11.00
N GLY A 44 2.30 11.00 10.66
CA GLY A 44 1.56 10.06 11.53
C GLY A 44 0.05 10.01 11.27
N ASN A 45 -0.57 8.84 11.48
CA ASN A 45 -1.99 8.59 11.23
C ASN A 45 -2.93 9.53 12.02
N ASP A 46 -3.83 10.19 11.30
CA ASP A 46 -4.86 11.11 11.77
C ASP A 46 -5.44 10.81 13.17
N THR A 47 -5.15 11.70 14.13
CA THR A 47 -6.13 12.14 15.14
C THR A 47 -5.87 13.60 15.49
N LEU A 48 -6.81 14.46 15.07
CA LEU A 48 -6.87 15.88 15.45
C LEU A 48 -6.95 16.02 16.99
N ILE A 49 -5.86 16.45 17.61
CA ILE A 49 -5.89 17.16 18.90
C ILE A 49 -5.37 18.56 18.64
N LYS A 50 -6.24 19.57 18.73
CA LYS A 50 -5.82 20.98 18.84
C LYS A 50 -5.06 21.14 20.15
N SER A 51 -3.74 20.92 20.16
CA SER A 51 -2.90 21.34 21.27
C SER A 51 -2.33 22.73 20.98
N ARG A 52 -2.49 23.63 21.95
CA ARG A 52 -1.85 24.95 21.97
C ARG A 52 -0.33 24.74 21.87
N ALA A 53 0.33 25.51 21.01
CA ALA A 53 1.79 25.63 21.03
C ALA A 53 2.26 26.00 22.45
N PRO A 54 3.27 25.31 23.03
CA PRO A 54 3.83 25.72 24.31
C PRO A 54 4.54 27.07 24.18
N ASP A 55 4.36 27.94 25.18
CA ASP A 55 5.02 29.24 25.27
C ASP A 55 6.55 29.07 25.29
N LEU A 56 7.21 29.52 24.21
CA LEU A 56 8.62 29.30 23.94
C LEU A 56 9.52 30.37 24.60
N HIS A 57 9.38 30.58 25.92
CA HIS A 57 10.10 31.65 26.63
C HIS A 57 10.99 31.24 27.81
N SER A 58 11.15 29.95 28.10
CA SER A 58 12.06 29.51 29.16
C SER A 58 12.73 28.17 28.84
N LEU A 59 13.92 28.19 28.25
CA LEU A 59 14.77 27.00 28.15
C LEU A 59 16.19 27.32 28.65
N PRO A 60 16.67 26.67 29.72
CA PRO A 60 18.05 26.77 30.21
C PRO A 60 19.07 26.07 29.29
N ARG A 61 20.34 26.49 29.42
CA ARG A 61 21.49 26.06 28.61
C ARG A 61 22.16 24.80 29.16
N GLU A 62 21.67 23.61 28.80
CA GLU A 62 22.47 22.38 28.84
C GLU A 62 21.77 21.30 27.98
N CYS A 63 22.19 21.18 26.72
CA CYS A 63 21.61 20.23 25.77
C CYS A 63 22.32 18.87 25.89
N VAL A 64 21.59 17.84 26.34
CA VAL A 64 21.96 16.43 26.16
C VAL A 64 21.53 16.03 24.74
N SER A 65 22.49 15.61 23.91
CA SER A 65 22.21 15.09 22.56
C SER A 65 21.47 13.75 22.69
N LEU A 66 20.26 13.66 22.14
CA LEU A 66 19.44 12.45 22.15
C LEU A 66 19.16 12.02 20.70
N HIS A 67 19.46 10.77 20.42
CA HIS A 67 19.31 10.14 19.10
C HIS A 67 17.84 9.73 18.94
N LEU A 68 17.13 10.35 18.01
CA LEU A 68 15.78 9.97 17.62
C LEU A 68 15.92 8.96 16.48
N GLU A 69 15.68 7.69 16.75
CA GLU A 69 15.59 6.69 15.70
C GLU A 69 14.17 6.76 15.11
N LEU A 70 14.03 7.55 14.05
CA LEU A 70 12.85 7.47 13.20
C LEU A 70 12.90 6.08 12.58
N VAL A 71 12.10 5.15 13.10
CA VAL A 71 11.82 3.89 12.42
C VAL A 71 10.93 4.25 11.24
N ASN A 72 11.54 4.86 10.22
CA ASN A 72 10.97 4.92 8.90
C ASN A 72 10.90 3.46 8.46
N THR A 73 9.76 2.80 8.68
CA THR A 73 9.49 1.52 8.03
C THR A 73 9.44 1.82 6.55
N ALA A 74 10.58 1.62 5.88
CA ALA A 74 10.72 1.80 4.45
C ALA A 74 9.57 1.08 3.73
N CYS A 75 8.93 1.77 2.80
CA CYS A 75 7.82 1.26 2.02
C CYS A 75 8.08 1.51 0.54
N GLY A 76 7.44 0.71 -0.34
CA GLY A 76 7.57 0.85 -1.78
C GLY A 76 8.95 0.46 -2.34
N GLU A 77 9.82 -0.11 -1.51
CA GLU A 77 11.14 -0.57 -1.93
C GLU A 77 11.09 -2.00 -2.47
N LYS A 78 11.76 -2.22 -3.60
CA LYS A 78 11.98 -3.55 -4.17
C LYS A 78 13.40 -3.99 -3.81
N MET A 79 13.52 -4.93 -2.87
CA MET A 79 14.83 -5.41 -2.39
C MET A 79 15.53 -6.33 -3.40
N VAL A 80 14.76 -7.00 -4.27
CA VAL A 80 15.32 -7.83 -5.34
C VAL A 80 15.65 -6.97 -6.55
N THR A 81 16.94 -6.80 -6.84
CA THR A 81 17.42 -6.14 -8.07
C THR A 81 16.91 -6.89 -9.30
N GLN A 82 15.99 -6.27 -10.04
CA GLN A 82 15.52 -6.79 -11.32
C GLN A 82 16.54 -6.51 -12.42
N LYS A 83 16.76 -7.48 -13.31
CA LYS A 83 17.29 -7.15 -14.64
C LYS A 83 16.19 -6.34 -15.35
N VAL A 84 16.50 -5.08 -15.65
CA VAL A 84 15.59 -4.20 -16.40
C VAL A 84 15.46 -4.75 -17.82
N ASN A 85 14.47 -5.61 -18.03
CA ASN A 85 13.99 -5.91 -19.36
C ASN A 85 12.84 -4.93 -19.67
N PRO A 86 12.75 -4.41 -20.91
CA PRO A 86 11.59 -3.64 -21.32
C PRO A 86 10.35 -4.52 -21.12
N LYS A 87 9.45 -4.09 -20.22
CA LYS A 87 8.22 -4.81 -19.93
C LYS A 87 7.33 -4.80 -21.17
N ILE A 88 6.80 -5.97 -21.51
CA ILE A 88 6.11 -6.19 -22.78
C ILE A 88 4.62 -5.84 -22.62
N VAL A 89 4.07 -5.18 -23.65
CA VAL A 89 2.65 -4.91 -23.81
C VAL A 89 1.90 -6.24 -23.92
N GLY A 90 1.03 -6.56 -22.96
CA GLY A 90 0.34 -7.86 -22.83
C GLY A 90 0.59 -8.58 -21.49
N GLY A 91 1.49 -8.03 -20.68
CA GLY A 91 1.90 -8.57 -19.40
C GLY A 91 2.97 -9.65 -19.51
N SER A 92 3.80 -9.79 -18.49
CA SER A 92 4.85 -10.79 -18.39
C SER A 92 4.83 -11.49 -17.04
N ASP A 93 5.49 -12.64 -16.95
CA ASP A 93 5.74 -13.29 -15.66
C ASP A 93 6.63 -12.40 -14.80
N ALA A 94 6.11 -12.03 -13.64
CA ALA A 94 6.87 -11.30 -12.63
C ALA A 94 7.89 -12.24 -11.99
N GLN A 95 9.11 -11.76 -11.80
CA GLN A 95 10.12 -12.50 -11.04
C GLN A 95 9.74 -12.54 -9.55
N PRO A 96 10.12 -13.59 -8.80
CA PRO A 96 9.95 -13.60 -7.35
C PRO A 96 10.53 -12.34 -6.70
N GLY A 97 9.77 -11.71 -5.78
CA GLY A 97 10.17 -10.47 -5.10
C GLY A 97 9.99 -9.18 -5.91
N SER A 98 9.47 -9.25 -7.13
CA SER A 98 9.19 -8.07 -7.96
C SER A 98 8.11 -7.14 -7.41
N TRP A 99 7.19 -7.71 -6.63
CA TRP A 99 6.03 -7.03 -6.05
C TRP A 99 5.84 -7.50 -4.60
N PRO A 100 6.75 -7.11 -3.69
CA PRO A 100 6.81 -7.68 -2.34
C PRO A 100 5.61 -7.28 -1.45
N TRP A 101 4.82 -6.30 -1.89
CA TRP A 101 3.57 -5.89 -1.26
C TRP A 101 2.33 -6.61 -1.80
N VAL A 102 2.42 -7.36 -2.90
CA VAL A 102 1.26 -8.04 -3.48
C VAL A 102 0.93 -9.29 -2.66
N VAL A 103 -0.33 -9.38 -2.24
CA VAL A 103 -0.85 -10.45 -1.39
C VAL A 103 -1.95 -11.20 -2.12
N ALA A 104 -1.88 -12.53 -2.10
CA ALA A 104 -2.91 -13.40 -2.61
C ALA A 104 -3.95 -13.70 -1.52
N LEU A 105 -5.21 -13.34 -1.75
CA LEU A 105 -6.31 -13.61 -0.81
C LEU A 105 -7.11 -14.84 -1.25
N TYR A 106 -6.95 -15.92 -0.49
CA TYR A 106 -7.72 -17.15 -0.65
C TYR A 106 -8.96 -17.11 0.23
N TYR A 107 -10.09 -17.50 -0.36
CA TYR A 107 -11.35 -17.66 0.36
C TYR A 107 -11.74 -19.14 0.39
N ARG A 108 -12.03 -19.66 1.59
CA ARG A 108 -12.53 -21.01 1.81
C ARG A 108 -14.02 -21.05 1.53
N ASP A 109 -14.44 -21.52 0.36
CA ASP A 109 -15.86 -21.77 0.09
C ASP A 109 -16.30 -23.15 0.64
N SER A 110 -17.50 -23.63 0.29
CA SER A 110 -18.02 -24.92 0.77
C SER A 110 -17.29 -26.15 0.19
N TYR A 111 -16.46 -25.96 -0.84
CA TYR A 111 -15.82 -27.05 -1.58
C TYR A 111 -14.30 -26.99 -1.51
N ARG A 112 -13.70 -25.80 -1.58
CA ARG A 112 -12.24 -25.62 -1.53
C ARG A 112 -11.82 -24.18 -1.22
N ASP A 113 -10.56 -24.04 -0.84
CA ASP A 113 -9.88 -22.76 -0.81
C ASP A 113 -9.51 -22.37 -2.25
N ARG A 114 -9.81 -21.14 -2.64
CA ARG A 114 -9.46 -20.61 -3.96
C ARG A 114 -8.98 -19.18 -3.85
N LEU A 115 -8.01 -18.81 -4.69
CA LEU A 115 -7.65 -17.42 -4.90
C LEU A 115 -8.90 -16.67 -5.37
N LEU A 116 -9.29 -15.66 -4.62
CA LEU A 116 -10.49 -14.87 -4.94
C LEU A 116 -10.14 -13.43 -5.31
N CYS A 117 -9.18 -12.83 -4.60
CA CYS A 117 -8.76 -11.45 -4.82
C CYS A 117 -7.27 -11.26 -4.53
N GLY A 118 -6.75 -10.10 -4.95
CA GLY A 118 -5.47 -9.57 -4.47
C GLY A 118 -5.66 -8.58 -3.33
N ALA A 119 -4.56 -8.27 -2.65
CA ALA A 119 -4.45 -7.16 -1.72
C ALA A 119 -3.03 -6.58 -1.76
N SER A 120 -2.84 -5.42 -1.12
CA SER A 120 -1.54 -4.81 -0.90
C SER A 120 -1.22 -4.77 0.60
N LEU A 121 -0.03 -5.20 0.99
CA LEU A 121 0.50 -5.01 2.33
C LEU A 121 0.87 -3.54 2.53
N VAL A 122 0.29 -2.87 3.53
CA VAL A 122 0.56 -1.45 3.83
C VAL A 122 1.25 -1.23 5.18
N SER A 123 1.30 -2.26 6.02
CA SER A 123 2.09 -2.30 7.26
C SER A 123 2.43 -3.76 7.61
N SER A 124 3.04 -4.04 8.76
CA SER A 124 3.34 -5.42 9.16
C SER A 124 2.11 -6.26 9.46
N GLU A 125 0.92 -5.65 9.60
CA GLU A 125 -0.32 -6.35 9.99
C GLU A 125 -1.58 -5.88 9.25
N TRP A 126 -1.45 -4.92 8.32
CA TRP A 126 -2.59 -4.40 7.57
C TRP A 126 -2.45 -4.60 6.07
N LEU A 127 -3.55 -5.07 5.48
CA LEU A 127 -3.76 -5.18 4.04
C LEU A 127 -4.83 -4.19 3.58
N VAL A 128 -4.66 -3.67 2.37
CA VAL A 128 -5.70 -2.95 1.62
C VAL A 128 -6.16 -3.84 0.45
N SER A 129 -7.47 -4.02 0.33
CA SER A 129 -8.13 -4.75 -0.77
C SER A 129 -9.41 -4.02 -1.18
N ALA A 130 -10.19 -4.62 -2.09
CA ALA A 130 -11.46 -4.05 -2.53
C ALA A 130 -12.62 -4.51 -1.64
N ALA A 131 -13.59 -3.63 -1.39
CA ALA A 131 -14.79 -3.96 -0.62
C ALA A 131 -15.61 -5.08 -1.27
N HIS A 132 -15.66 -5.12 -2.61
CA HIS A 132 -16.39 -6.16 -3.34
C HIS A 132 -15.84 -7.57 -3.12
N CYS A 133 -14.56 -7.71 -2.73
CA CYS A 133 -13.96 -8.99 -2.40
C CYS A 133 -14.57 -9.58 -1.12
N VAL A 134 -14.78 -8.73 -0.11
CA VAL A 134 -15.11 -9.11 1.27
C VAL A 134 -16.56 -8.78 1.67
N TYR A 135 -17.42 -8.42 0.71
CA TYR A 135 -18.83 -8.10 0.97
C TYR A 135 -19.76 -9.33 0.86
N GLY A 136 -20.94 -9.24 1.47
CA GLY A 136 -22.02 -10.22 1.33
C GLY A 136 -21.64 -11.57 1.94
N ARG A 137 -21.52 -12.62 1.12
CA ARG A 137 -21.19 -13.97 1.60
C ARG A 137 -19.74 -14.14 2.05
N ASN A 138 -18.89 -13.13 1.83
CA ASN A 138 -17.45 -13.17 2.06
C ASN A 138 -17.00 -12.32 3.28
N VAL A 139 -17.93 -11.92 4.15
CA VAL A 139 -17.65 -11.03 5.29
C VAL A 139 -16.98 -11.71 6.48
N ASP A 140 -16.97 -13.05 6.51
CA ASP A 140 -16.42 -13.82 7.62
C ASP A 140 -14.88 -13.87 7.52
N PRO A 141 -14.13 -13.22 8.43
CA PRO A 141 -12.67 -13.20 8.40
C PRO A 141 -12.04 -14.60 8.54
N THR A 142 -12.69 -15.52 9.25
CA THR A 142 -12.18 -16.88 9.50
C THR A 142 -12.15 -17.77 8.25
N ARG A 143 -12.72 -17.28 7.15
CA ARG A 143 -12.70 -17.94 5.84
C ARG A 143 -11.64 -17.39 4.90
N TRP A 144 -10.93 -16.35 5.30
CA TRP A 144 -9.86 -15.74 4.51
C TRP A 144 -8.49 -16.22 4.96
N THR A 145 -7.60 -16.38 3.98
CA THR A 145 -6.18 -16.64 4.20
C THR A 145 -5.38 -15.76 3.24
N ALA A 146 -4.43 -15.01 3.78
CA ALA A 146 -3.48 -14.21 3.03
C ALA A 146 -2.18 -15.00 2.81
N PHE A 147 -1.70 -15.01 1.56
CA PHE A 147 -0.37 -15.51 1.21
C PHE A 147 0.49 -14.34 0.72
N LEU A 148 1.56 -14.06 1.47
CA LEU A 148 2.53 -13.01 1.18
C LEU A 148 3.82 -13.65 0.64
N GLY A 149 4.59 -12.92 -0.18
CA GLY A 149 5.79 -13.46 -0.83
C GLY A 149 5.49 -14.53 -1.89
N LEU A 150 4.22 -14.75 -2.22
CA LEU A 150 3.80 -15.72 -3.23
C LEU A 150 4.18 -15.23 -4.63
N ASN A 151 4.66 -16.15 -5.46
CA ASN A 151 4.88 -15.90 -6.90
C ASN A 151 4.09 -16.90 -7.75
N MET A 152 4.06 -18.17 -7.36
CA MET A 152 3.41 -19.26 -8.10
C MET A 152 2.34 -19.93 -7.24
N GLN A 153 1.08 -19.96 -7.69
CA GLN A 153 -0.06 -20.51 -6.93
C GLN A 153 0.11 -22.00 -6.63
N SER A 154 0.74 -22.76 -7.53
CA SER A 154 1.05 -24.17 -7.35
C SER A 154 2.16 -24.44 -6.30
N ASN A 155 2.82 -23.40 -5.77
CA ASN A 155 3.90 -23.52 -4.80
C ASN A 155 3.70 -22.67 -3.53
N LEU A 156 2.58 -22.92 -2.82
CA LEU A 156 2.24 -22.25 -1.55
C LEU A 156 3.21 -22.58 -0.39
N THR A 157 4.03 -23.62 -0.52
CA THR A 157 4.97 -24.08 0.53
C THR A 157 6.39 -23.59 0.31
N SER A 158 6.61 -22.67 -0.63
CA SER A 158 7.94 -22.09 -0.86
C SER A 158 8.45 -21.38 0.42
N PRO A 159 9.75 -21.46 0.76
CA PRO A 159 10.28 -20.89 2.01
C PRO A 159 10.07 -19.40 2.21
N GLN A 160 9.90 -18.64 1.11
CA GLN A 160 9.64 -17.20 1.13
C GLN A 160 8.16 -16.85 1.35
N VAL A 161 7.26 -17.84 1.31
CA VAL A 161 5.81 -17.62 1.40
C VAL A 161 5.38 -17.65 2.85
N GLU A 162 4.70 -16.58 3.25
CA GLU A 162 4.08 -16.50 4.57
C GLU A 162 2.56 -16.62 4.45
N ARG A 163 2.00 -17.62 5.13
CA ARG A 163 0.56 -17.80 5.30
C ARG A 163 0.10 -17.05 6.56
N ARG A 164 -0.93 -16.21 6.43
CA ARG A 164 -1.56 -15.50 7.54
C ARG A 164 -3.07 -15.61 7.48
N VAL A 165 -3.68 -15.72 8.66
CA VAL A 165 -5.13 -15.65 8.81
C VAL A 165 -5.56 -14.22 9.08
N ILE A 166 -6.82 -13.94 8.78
CA ILE A 166 -7.44 -12.63 8.97
C ILE A 166 -8.34 -12.72 10.21
N ASP A 167 -8.21 -11.76 11.12
CA ASP A 167 -9.03 -11.65 12.33
C ASP A 167 -10.04 -10.49 12.24
N GLN A 168 -9.78 -9.48 11.40
CA GLN A 168 -10.66 -8.34 11.20
C GLN A 168 -10.76 -7.91 9.73
N ILE A 169 -11.98 -7.54 9.31
CA ILE A 169 -12.27 -6.89 8.04
C ILE A 169 -12.98 -5.57 8.31
N VAL A 170 -12.48 -4.48 7.74
CA VAL A 170 -13.06 -3.13 7.83
C VAL A 170 -13.43 -2.68 6.42
N ILE A 171 -14.73 -2.70 6.12
CA ILE A 171 -15.27 -2.25 4.83
C ILE A 171 -15.57 -0.76 4.92
N ASN A 172 -15.25 0.01 3.87
CA ASN A 172 -15.65 1.42 3.81
C ASN A 172 -17.18 1.53 4.00
N PRO A 173 -17.67 2.30 4.99
CA PRO A 173 -19.11 2.40 5.29
C PRO A 173 -19.93 3.01 4.14
N HIS A 174 -19.27 3.70 3.21
CA HIS A 174 -19.89 4.29 2.02
C HIS A 174 -19.81 3.39 0.78
N TYR A 175 -19.40 2.12 0.91
CA TYR A 175 -19.34 1.19 -0.22
C TYR A 175 -20.74 0.95 -0.81
N ASP A 176 -20.91 1.30 -2.08
CA ASP A 176 -22.14 1.03 -2.85
C ASP A 176 -21.90 -0.15 -3.79
N LYS A 177 -22.44 -1.32 -3.45
CA LYS A 177 -22.28 -2.54 -4.26
C LYS A 177 -22.86 -2.46 -5.68
N ARG A 178 -23.86 -1.60 -5.92
CA ARG A 178 -24.53 -1.47 -7.23
C ARG A 178 -23.72 -0.58 -8.14
N ARG A 179 -23.24 0.55 -7.62
CA ARG A 179 -22.42 1.52 -8.37
C ARG A 179 -20.92 1.27 -8.28
N LYS A 180 -20.51 0.34 -7.40
CA LYS A 180 -19.13 0.04 -7.03
C LYS A 180 -18.40 1.25 -6.43
N PHE A 181 -19.11 2.19 -5.82
CA PHE A 181 -18.48 3.39 -5.26
C PHE A 181 -17.79 3.06 -3.95
N ASN A 182 -16.67 3.73 -3.66
CA ASN A 182 -15.89 3.57 -2.43
C ASN A 182 -15.48 2.10 -2.18
N ASP A 183 -14.98 1.44 -3.23
CA ASP A 183 -14.69 0.01 -3.26
C ASP A 183 -13.35 -0.33 -2.60
N ILE A 184 -13.23 0.02 -1.32
CA ILE A 184 -12.01 -0.18 -0.52
C ILE A 184 -12.36 -0.85 0.81
N ALA A 185 -11.52 -1.80 1.21
CA ALA A 185 -11.58 -2.46 2.51
C ALA A 185 -10.17 -2.70 3.05
N MET A 186 -10.06 -2.69 4.37
CA MET A 186 -8.86 -3.09 5.08
C MET A 186 -9.05 -4.46 5.73
N MET A 187 -7.99 -5.26 5.78
CA MET A 187 -7.98 -6.56 6.44
C MET A 187 -6.79 -6.60 7.40
N HIS A 188 -7.04 -6.95 8.66
CA HIS A 188 -6.01 -7.11 9.68
C HIS A 188 -5.52 -8.56 9.72
N LEU A 189 -4.21 -8.74 9.85
CA LEU A 189 -3.58 -10.04 10.04
C LEU A 189 -3.57 -10.36 11.54
N GLU A 190 -3.98 -11.57 11.94
CA GLU A 190 -3.95 -11.98 13.36
C GLU A 190 -2.52 -11.87 13.96
N PHE A 191 -1.50 -12.07 13.13
CA PHE A 191 -0.10 -11.92 13.52
C PHE A 191 0.69 -11.15 12.47
N LYS A 192 1.58 -10.28 12.96
CA LYS A 192 2.54 -9.53 12.15
C LYS A 192 3.34 -10.44 11.22
N VAL A 193 3.64 -9.92 10.03
CA VAL A 193 4.65 -10.51 9.13
C VAL A 193 6.01 -9.90 9.40
N ASN A 194 7.05 -10.68 9.16
CA ASN A 194 8.41 -10.16 9.13
C ASN A 194 8.69 -9.64 7.73
N TYR A 195 9.32 -8.47 7.64
CA TYR A 195 9.77 -7.97 6.35
C TYR A 195 10.97 -8.77 5.87
N THR A 196 10.94 -9.11 4.59
CA THR A 196 11.96 -9.89 3.88
C THR A 196 12.17 -9.30 2.49
N ASP A 197 13.08 -9.87 1.70
CA ASP A 197 13.26 -9.46 0.30
C ASP A 197 11.99 -9.69 -0.56
N TYR A 198 11.07 -10.52 -0.08
CA TYR A 198 9.84 -10.92 -0.77
C TYR A 198 8.57 -10.35 -0.13
N ILE A 199 8.68 -9.72 1.05
CA ILE A 199 7.56 -9.18 1.82
C ILE A 199 7.96 -7.79 2.32
N GLN A 200 7.39 -6.75 1.72
CA GLN A 200 7.62 -5.35 2.07
C GLN A 200 6.30 -4.58 1.90
N PRO A 201 6.04 -3.54 2.70
CA PRO A 201 4.84 -2.75 2.54
C PRO A 201 4.94 -1.80 1.33
N ILE A 202 3.81 -1.45 0.71
CA ILE A 202 3.71 -0.35 -0.25
C ILE A 202 3.37 0.95 0.48
N CYS A 203 3.88 2.08 -0.02
CA CYS A 203 3.50 3.39 0.50
C CYS A 203 2.08 3.76 0.10
N LEU A 204 1.36 4.43 0.99
CA LEU A 204 0.12 5.10 0.66
C LEU A 204 0.40 6.47 0.02
N PRO A 205 -0.46 6.94 -0.89
CA PRO A 205 -0.37 8.31 -1.38
C PRO A 205 -0.73 9.32 -0.29
N GLU A 206 -0.24 10.54 -0.45
CA GLU A 206 -0.64 11.67 0.40
C GLU A 206 -2.14 11.99 0.23
N GLU A 207 -2.73 12.61 1.25
CA GLU A 207 -4.10 13.11 1.15
C GLU A 207 -4.20 14.11 -0.02
N ASN A 208 -5.18 13.91 -0.91
CA ASN A 208 -5.41 14.74 -2.10
C ASN A 208 -4.25 14.72 -3.12
N GLN A 209 -3.39 13.70 -3.11
CA GLN A 209 -2.37 13.52 -4.14
C GLN A 209 -3.00 13.44 -5.54
N ILE A 210 -2.47 14.26 -6.46
CA ILE A 210 -2.97 14.31 -7.84
C ILE A 210 -2.21 13.30 -8.71
N PHE A 211 -2.95 12.43 -9.38
CA PHE A 211 -2.42 11.44 -10.32
C PHE A 211 -2.62 11.93 -11.77
N VAL A 212 -1.54 12.41 -12.40
CA VAL A 212 -1.60 13.02 -13.73
C VAL A 212 -1.80 11.95 -14.83
N PRO A 213 -2.80 12.10 -15.72
CA PRO A 213 -2.98 11.22 -16.89
C PRO A 213 -1.70 11.11 -17.74
N GLY A 214 -1.48 9.94 -18.33
CA GLY A 214 -0.29 9.61 -19.11
C GLY A 214 0.89 9.11 -18.28
N ARG A 215 0.87 9.25 -16.94
CA ARG A 215 1.86 8.63 -16.06
C ARG A 215 1.79 7.11 -16.23
N ILE A 216 2.93 6.48 -16.47
CA ILE A 216 3.03 5.02 -16.52
C ILE A 216 3.05 4.48 -15.09
N CYS A 217 2.09 3.62 -14.79
CA CYS A 217 1.96 2.85 -13.56
C CYS A 217 2.13 1.36 -13.88
N SER A 218 2.26 0.54 -12.84
CA SER A 218 2.32 -0.92 -13.01
C SER A 218 1.21 -1.58 -12.23
N ILE A 219 0.71 -2.69 -12.78
CA ILE A 219 -0.24 -3.59 -12.13
C ILE A 219 0.37 -4.98 -12.01
N ALA A 220 -0.02 -5.72 -10.98
CA ALA A 220 0.42 -7.09 -10.79
C ALA A 220 -0.69 -7.94 -10.14
N GLY A 221 -0.81 -9.19 -10.56
CA GLY A 221 -1.82 -10.12 -10.03
C GLY A 221 -1.84 -11.48 -10.73
N TRP A 222 -2.67 -12.39 -10.23
CA TRP A 222 -2.87 -13.74 -10.78
C TRP A 222 -4.25 -13.89 -11.43
N GLY A 223 -4.85 -12.80 -11.91
CA GLY A 223 -6.17 -12.86 -12.53
C GLY A 223 -6.19 -13.68 -13.82
N TYR A 224 -7.35 -13.73 -14.47
CA TYR A 224 -7.57 -14.44 -15.72
C TYR A 224 -6.75 -13.88 -16.89
N THR A 225 -5.90 -14.71 -17.50
CA THR A 225 -5.13 -14.33 -18.69
C THR A 225 -5.91 -14.52 -20.00
N GLU A 226 -7.05 -15.23 -19.94
CA GLU A 226 -7.88 -15.55 -21.10
C GLU A 226 -9.38 -15.48 -20.73
N ILE A 227 -10.23 -15.20 -21.72
CA ILE A 227 -11.70 -15.24 -21.57
C ILE A 227 -12.11 -16.65 -21.14
N GLN A 228 -12.73 -16.80 -19.97
CA GLN A 228 -13.11 -18.10 -19.39
C GLN A 228 -11.93 -19.05 -19.11
N GLY A 229 -10.70 -18.52 -19.06
CA GLY A 229 -9.50 -19.28 -18.70
C GLY A 229 -9.40 -19.59 -17.20
N SER A 230 -8.26 -20.13 -16.79
CA SER A 230 -7.90 -20.22 -15.36
C SER A 230 -7.10 -18.98 -14.93
N THR A 231 -7.05 -18.73 -13.62
CA THR A 231 -6.13 -17.74 -13.04
C THR A 231 -4.69 -18.10 -13.38
N ALA A 232 -3.84 -17.11 -13.65
CA ALA A 232 -2.43 -17.36 -13.94
C ALA A 232 -1.73 -18.06 -12.76
N ASP A 233 -0.99 -19.15 -13.02
CA ASP A 233 -0.23 -19.82 -11.95
C ASP A 233 0.89 -18.91 -11.43
N VAL A 234 1.65 -18.29 -12.33
CA VAL A 234 2.71 -17.32 -12.01
C VAL A 234 2.14 -15.89 -11.97
N LEU A 235 2.58 -15.10 -10.99
CA LEU A 235 2.24 -13.69 -10.85
C LEU A 235 2.54 -12.94 -12.14
N LYS A 236 1.55 -12.25 -12.70
CA LYS A 236 1.74 -11.41 -13.89
C LYS A 236 2.00 -9.98 -13.48
N GLU A 237 2.74 -9.26 -14.31
CA GLU A 237 2.90 -7.81 -14.21
C GLU A 237 2.72 -7.14 -15.58
N ALA A 238 2.22 -5.92 -15.59
CA ALA A 238 2.12 -5.08 -16.78
C ALA A 238 2.27 -3.60 -16.42
N ASP A 239 2.73 -2.81 -17.38
CA ASP A 239 2.71 -1.35 -17.27
C ASP A 239 1.47 -0.81 -18.00
N VAL A 240 0.82 0.20 -17.42
CA VAL A 240 -0.39 0.83 -17.93
C VAL A 240 -0.32 2.36 -17.72
N PRO A 241 -0.68 3.18 -18.71
CA PRO A 241 -0.76 4.62 -18.53
C PRO A 241 -2.05 4.98 -17.77
N LEU A 242 -1.98 6.00 -16.93
CA LEU A 242 -3.17 6.62 -16.36
C LEU A 242 -3.99 7.31 -17.46
N VAL A 243 -5.31 7.20 -17.35
CA VAL A 243 -6.28 7.78 -18.27
C VAL A 243 -7.13 8.80 -17.51
N SER A 244 -7.43 9.94 -18.13
CA SER A 244 -8.29 10.94 -17.48
C SER A 244 -9.71 10.41 -17.31
N ASN A 245 -10.41 10.86 -16.26
CA ASN A 245 -11.76 10.40 -15.97
C ASN A 245 -12.75 10.77 -17.08
N GLU A 246 -12.56 11.90 -17.76
CA GLU A 246 -13.40 12.31 -18.90
C GLU A 246 -13.27 11.33 -20.06
N LYS A 247 -12.04 10.95 -20.39
CA LYS A 247 -11.77 10.00 -21.47
C LYS A 247 -12.24 8.60 -21.10
N CYS A 248 -12.01 8.19 -19.86
CA CYS A 248 -12.50 6.93 -19.33
C CYS A 248 -14.03 6.84 -19.39
N GLN A 249 -14.73 7.91 -19.00
CA GLN A 249 -16.19 8.00 -19.03
C GLN A 249 -16.75 7.94 -20.47
N GLN A 250 -16.06 8.53 -21.44
CA GLN A 250 -16.45 8.45 -22.86
C GLN A 250 -16.33 7.02 -23.40
N GLN A 251 -15.31 6.28 -22.95
CA GLN A 251 -15.07 4.89 -23.35
C GLN A 251 -15.96 3.88 -22.59
N LEU A 252 -16.41 4.24 -21.39
CA LEU A 252 -17.23 3.43 -20.51
C LEU A 252 -18.58 4.10 -20.17
N PRO A 253 -19.45 4.35 -21.17
CA PRO A 253 -20.70 5.10 -20.96
C PRO A 253 -21.71 4.38 -20.07
N GLU A 254 -21.59 3.06 -19.93
CA GLU A 254 -22.42 2.21 -19.06
C GLU A 254 -22.12 2.44 -17.56
N TYR A 255 -20.94 3.01 -17.26
CA TYR A 255 -20.45 3.22 -15.89
C TYR A 255 -20.49 4.70 -15.53
N ASN A 256 -20.57 4.98 -14.22
CA ASN A 256 -20.44 6.34 -13.70
C ASN A 256 -19.06 6.49 -13.05
N ILE A 257 -18.11 7.06 -13.79
CA ILE A 257 -16.74 7.30 -13.35
C ILE A 257 -16.71 8.57 -12.49
N THR A 258 -16.36 8.42 -11.22
CA THR A 258 -16.33 9.52 -10.24
C THR A 258 -14.90 9.97 -9.93
N GLU A 259 -14.73 11.09 -9.25
CA GLU A 259 -13.43 11.55 -8.72
C GLU A 259 -12.74 10.56 -7.76
N ASN A 260 -13.50 9.69 -7.09
CA ASN A 260 -12.97 8.61 -6.23
C ASN A 260 -12.49 7.38 -7.01
N MET A 261 -12.32 7.48 -8.33
CA MET A 261 -11.85 6.40 -9.20
C MET A 261 -10.74 6.90 -10.11
N ILE A 262 -9.82 6.00 -10.43
CA ILE A 262 -8.74 6.26 -11.39
C ILE A 262 -8.81 5.18 -12.47
N CYS A 263 -8.67 5.60 -13.72
CA CYS A 263 -8.59 4.69 -14.85
C CYS A 263 -7.14 4.55 -15.34
N ALA A 264 -6.79 3.35 -15.79
CA ALA A 264 -5.50 3.06 -16.42
C ALA A 264 -5.66 2.01 -17.51
N GLY A 265 -4.90 2.15 -18.60
CA GLY A 265 -4.93 1.22 -19.72
C GLY A 265 -4.69 1.88 -21.07
N TYR A 266 -4.57 1.07 -22.11
CA TYR A 266 -4.31 1.50 -23.49
C TYR A 266 -5.60 1.58 -24.29
N GLU A 267 -5.70 2.56 -25.19
CA GLU A 267 -6.88 2.77 -26.05
C GLU A 267 -7.23 1.53 -26.89
N GLU A 268 -6.19 0.85 -27.37
CA GLU A 268 -6.27 -0.33 -28.21
C GLU A 268 -6.71 -1.58 -27.44
N GLY A 269 -6.82 -1.50 -26.11
CA GLY A 269 -7.11 -2.62 -25.22
C GLY A 269 -5.92 -3.58 -25.10
N GLY A 270 -6.20 -4.84 -24.77
CA GLY A 270 -5.20 -5.93 -24.71
C GLY A 270 -4.44 -6.07 -23.39
N ILE A 271 -4.46 -5.06 -22.50
CA ILE A 271 -3.87 -5.12 -21.15
C ILE A 271 -4.90 -4.66 -20.13
N ASP A 272 -5.26 -5.54 -19.21
CA ASP A 272 -6.25 -5.26 -18.17
C ASP A 272 -6.00 -6.09 -16.90
N SER A 273 -6.53 -5.65 -15.76
CA SER A 273 -6.39 -6.32 -14.46
C SER A 273 -7.32 -7.53 -14.26
N CYS A 274 -8.03 -7.94 -15.34
CA CYS A 274 -8.86 -9.13 -15.53
C CYS A 274 -10.39 -8.91 -15.36
N GLN A 275 -11.09 -8.71 -16.46
CA GLN A 275 -11.99 -9.67 -17.10
C GLN A 275 -11.84 -9.35 -18.58
N VAL A 276 -11.41 -10.29 -19.44
CA VAL A 276 -11.26 -10.03 -20.89
C VAL A 276 -12.65 -9.96 -21.55
N THR A 277 -13.51 -9.07 -21.09
CA THR A 277 -14.41 -8.36 -21.97
C THR A 277 -13.65 -7.09 -22.32
N ILE A 278 -13.71 -6.63 -23.57
CA ILE A 278 -13.16 -5.32 -23.93
C ILE A 278 -13.90 -4.29 -23.07
N THR A 279 -13.34 -3.92 -21.92
CA THR A 279 -13.81 -2.86 -21.02
C THR A 279 -12.83 -2.78 -19.84
N TYR A 280 -12.15 -1.64 -19.73
CA TYR A 280 -11.18 -1.32 -18.68
C TYR A 280 -11.72 -1.64 -17.28
N ASN A 281 -10.90 -2.28 -16.45
CA ASN A 281 -11.20 -2.42 -15.04
C ASN A 281 -10.99 -1.10 -14.28
N LYS A 282 -11.88 -0.91 -13.32
CA LYS A 282 -11.85 0.11 -12.27
C LYS A 282 -10.89 -0.32 -11.17
N VAL A 283 -9.93 0.55 -10.82
CA VAL A 283 -9.11 0.43 -9.60
C VAL A 283 -9.72 1.29 -8.51
#